data_AF-A0A553V5M3-F1
#
_entry.id   AF-A0A553V5M3-F1
#
_cell.length_a   1.000
_cell.length_b   1.000
_cell.length_c   1.000
_cell.angle_alpha   90.00
_cell.angle_beta   90.00
_cell.angle_gamma   90.00
#
_symmetry.space_group_name_H-M   'P 1'
#
loop_
_entity.id
_entity.type
_entity.pdbx_description
1 polymer ?
#
loop_
_entity_poly.entity_id
_entity_poly.type
_entity_poly.pdbx_seq_one_letter_code
_entity_poly.pdbx_strand_id
1 'polypeptide(L)'
;MSNSNAPADAAAHSGRTAVRLLQGYLWHPGDEDNETFEDFDLENYMPHELGEAHVLWDKVTAPFAFFENGEPTASQAFYQFTVLQMYDARPSAESLNADALSASQSLGPLLDATPEGVGWQLWEDLREL
;
A
#
# COMPACT_ATOMS: atom_id res chain seq x y z
N MET A 1 18.19 8.02 -57.99
CA MET A 1 17.45 8.77 -56.96
C MET A 1 16.76 7.74 -56.09
N SER A 2 17.37 7.44 -54.94
CA SER A 2 16.93 6.39 -54.03
C SER A 2 15.76 6.91 -53.18
N ASN A 3 14.60 6.25 -53.24
CA ASN A 3 13.57 6.43 -52.23
C ASN A 3 13.70 5.30 -51.20
N SER A 4 14.31 5.61 -50.06
CA SER A 4 14.24 4.80 -48.85
C SER A 4 12.83 4.86 -48.30
N ASN A 5 12.12 3.72 -48.28
CA ASN A 5 10.89 3.55 -47.51
C ASN A 5 11.27 2.82 -46.22
N ALA A 6 11.58 3.57 -45.16
CA ALA A 6 11.65 3.03 -43.81
C ALA A 6 10.21 2.99 -43.25
N PRO A 7 9.78 1.91 -42.57
CA PRO A 7 8.50 1.92 -41.89
C PRO A 7 8.58 2.90 -40.72
N ALA A 8 7.55 3.75 -40.61
CA ALA A 8 7.37 4.71 -39.54
C ALA A 8 7.43 4.00 -38.18
N ASP A 9 8.20 4.62 -37.29
CA ASP A 9 8.29 4.35 -35.87
C ASP A 9 6.97 3.82 -35.29
N ALA A 10 7.04 2.62 -34.71
CA ALA A 10 6.09 2.22 -33.70
C ALA A 10 6.11 3.28 -32.60
N ALA A 11 4.98 3.93 -32.37
CA ALA A 11 4.82 5.01 -31.41
C ALA A 11 5.42 4.63 -30.05
N ALA A 12 6.62 5.14 -29.77
CA ALA A 12 7.21 5.14 -28.46
C ALA A 12 6.25 5.89 -27.53
N HIS A 13 5.62 5.17 -26.60
CA HIS A 13 4.88 5.79 -25.53
C HIS A 13 5.92 6.45 -24.62
N SER A 14 6.27 7.71 -24.91
CA SER A 14 6.95 8.62 -24.00
C SER A 14 5.97 8.93 -22.86
N GLY A 15 5.71 7.96 -22.00
CA GLY A 15 4.55 8.00 -21.11
C GLY A 15 4.94 7.47 -19.75
N ARG A 16 5.25 8.40 -18.84
CA ARG A 16 5.34 8.07 -17.42
C ARG A 16 4.06 7.34 -17.00
N THR A 17 4.21 6.20 -16.33
CA THR A 17 3.09 5.42 -15.81
C THR A 17 3.07 5.51 -14.30
N ALA A 18 1.90 5.83 -13.75
CA ALA A 18 1.65 5.73 -12.32
C ALA A 18 1.20 4.29 -12.02
N VAL A 19 1.81 3.65 -11.03
CA VAL A 19 1.42 2.31 -10.58
C VAL A 19 1.09 2.36 -9.09
N ARG A 20 -0.02 1.73 -8.73
CA ARG A 20 -0.44 1.52 -7.34
C ARG A 20 0.02 0.15 -6.89
N LEU A 21 0.97 0.12 -5.97
CA LEU A 21 1.46 -1.05 -5.28
C LEU A 21 0.67 -1.18 -3.99
N LEU A 22 -0.33 -2.05 -3.98
CA LEU A 22 -1.03 -2.38 -2.75
C LEU A 22 -0.02 -3.02 -1.77
N GLN A 23 -0.08 -2.69 -0.48
CA GLN A 23 0.92 -3.09 0.53
C GLN A 23 0.31 -3.96 1.63
N GLY A 24 -0.91 -3.66 2.04
CA GLY A 24 -1.55 -4.37 3.15
C GLY A 24 -2.70 -3.61 3.78
N TYR A 25 -3.00 -3.97 5.03
CA TYR A 25 -4.09 -3.39 5.81
C TYR A 25 -3.61 -2.97 7.20
N LEU A 26 -4.31 -2.00 7.78
CA LEU A 26 -4.24 -1.63 9.20
C LEU A 26 -5.64 -1.50 9.76
N TRP A 27 -5.78 -1.82 11.03
CA TRP A 27 -7.01 -1.66 11.76
C TRP A 27 -6.78 -1.18 13.18
N HIS A 28 -7.78 -0.52 13.74
CA HIS A 28 -7.82 -0.11 15.14
C HIS A 28 -9.26 -0.15 15.65
N PRO A 29 -9.49 -0.14 16.98
CA PRO A 29 -10.83 -0.05 17.55
C PRO A 29 -11.60 1.15 16.98
N GLY A 30 -12.84 0.92 16.56
CA GLY A 30 -13.70 1.96 16.02
C GLY A 30 -14.22 2.92 17.08
N ASP A 31 -14.65 4.10 16.65
CA ASP A 31 -15.09 5.20 17.52
C ASP A 31 -16.23 4.84 18.49
N GLU A 32 -17.08 3.87 18.15
CA GLU A 32 -18.23 3.48 18.97
C GLU A 32 -17.85 2.64 20.22
N ASP A 33 -16.70 1.98 20.20
CA ASP A 33 -16.20 1.13 21.31
C ASP A 33 -14.99 1.78 22.03
N ASN A 34 -14.74 3.07 21.77
CA ASN A 34 -13.48 3.78 22.02
C ASN A 34 -13.32 4.36 23.45
N GLU A 35 -14.08 3.89 24.44
CA GLU A 35 -14.01 4.45 25.81
C GLU A 35 -12.62 4.27 26.47
N THR A 36 -11.80 3.35 25.96
CA THR A 36 -10.49 2.99 26.54
C THR A 36 -9.30 3.13 25.58
N PHE A 37 -9.53 3.33 24.28
CA PHE A 37 -8.46 3.45 23.29
C PHE A 37 -8.25 4.93 22.96
N GLU A 38 -7.00 5.34 22.75
CA GLU A 38 -6.70 6.77 22.53
C GLU A 38 -7.18 7.22 21.14
N ASP A 39 -7.40 8.52 20.97
CA ASP A 39 -7.74 9.10 19.68
C ASP A 39 -6.59 8.86 18.69
N PHE A 40 -6.78 7.89 17.80
CA PHE A 40 -5.76 7.44 16.85
C PHE A 40 -6.00 8.11 15.50
N ASP A 41 -5.01 8.90 15.08
CA ASP A 41 -4.98 9.54 13.77
C ASP A 41 -3.74 9.08 12.99
N LEU A 42 -3.98 8.39 11.88
CA LEU A 42 -2.94 7.86 10.99
C LEU A 42 -1.99 8.94 10.47
N GLU A 43 -2.48 10.18 10.32
CA GLU A 43 -1.68 11.32 9.88
C GLU A 43 -0.49 11.61 10.81
N ASN A 44 -0.57 11.21 12.08
CA ASN A 44 0.51 11.39 13.05
C ASN A 44 1.59 10.30 12.99
N TYR A 45 1.30 9.16 12.37
CA TYR A 45 2.19 7.99 12.34
C TYR A 45 2.74 7.68 10.94
N MET A 46 2.02 8.08 9.90
CA MET A 46 2.33 7.72 8.52
C MET A 46 2.69 8.94 7.68
N PRO A 47 3.85 8.93 7.00
CA PRO A 47 4.16 9.97 6.04
C PRO A 47 3.35 9.74 4.76
N HIS A 48 2.97 10.83 4.09
CA HIS A 48 2.39 10.77 2.73
C HIS A 48 3.42 10.42 1.65
N GLU A 49 4.70 10.37 2.00
CA GLU A 49 5.82 10.14 1.07
C GLU A 49 6.83 9.17 1.67
N LEU A 50 7.23 8.18 0.87
CA LEU A 50 8.33 7.25 1.16
C LEU A 50 9.33 7.34 0.00
N GLY A 51 10.39 8.13 0.20
CA GLY A 51 11.34 8.42 -0.86
C GLY A 51 10.68 9.21 -2.00
N GLU A 52 10.59 8.59 -3.18
CA GLU A 52 9.95 9.18 -4.37
C GLU A 52 8.51 8.71 -4.58
N ALA A 53 7.99 7.84 -3.71
CA ALA A 53 6.66 7.29 -3.82
C ALA A 53 5.69 7.94 -2.82
N HIS A 54 4.41 8.01 -3.18
CA HIS A 54 3.37 8.52 -2.28
C HIS A 54 2.69 7.37 -1.55
N VAL A 55 2.48 7.51 -0.25
CA VAL A 55 1.73 6.56 0.56
C VAL A 55 0.29 7.03 0.66
N LEU A 56 -0.64 6.10 0.47
CA LEU A 56 -2.07 6.31 0.55
C LEU A 56 -2.65 5.30 1.53
N TRP A 57 -3.58 5.75 2.38
CA TRP A 57 -4.40 4.90 3.24
C TRP A 57 -5.87 5.24 3.04
N ASP A 58 -6.60 4.29 2.46
CA ASP A 58 -8.02 4.46 2.20
C ASP A 58 -8.83 3.66 3.22
N LYS A 59 -9.82 4.27 3.86
CA LYS A 59 -10.75 3.55 4.74
C LYS A 59 -11.57 2.56 3.91
N VAL A 60 -11.62 1.30 4.34
CA VAL A 60 -12.30 0.20 3.65
C VAL A 60 -13.18 -0.60 4.60
N THR A 61 -14.09 -1.39 4.03
CA THR A 61 -14.75 -2.46 4.80
C THR A 61 -13.73 -3.56 5.10
N ALA A 62 -13.82 -4.15 6.29
CA ALA A 62 -12.97 -5.26 6.69
C ALA A 62 -12.98 -6.37 5.60
N PRO A 63 -11.80 -6.85 5.14
CA PRO A 63 -11.72 -7.85 4.09
C PRO A 63 -12.14 -9.27 4.55
N PHE A 64 -12.30 -9.46 5.86
CA PHE A 64 -12.75 -10.69 6.50
C PHE A 64 -13.66 -10.36 7.70
N ALA A 65 -14.48 -11.32 8.12
CA ALA A 65 -15.50 -11.12 9.17
C ALA A 65 -14.98 -11.34 10.61
N PHE A 66 -13.96 -12.18 10.78
CA PHE A 66 -13.40 -12.54 12.08
C PHE A 66 -11.88 -12.64 12.01
N PHE A 67 -11.20 -12.17 13.06
CA PHE A 67 -9.77 -12.41 13.26
C PHE A 67 -9.49 -13.89 13.55
N GLU A 68 -8.20 -14.26 13.54
CA GLU A 68 -7.78 -15.64 13.85
C GLU A 68 -8.14 -16.08 15.28
N ASN A 69 -8.28 -15.13 16.22
CA ASN A 69 -8.74 -15.36 17.58
C ASN A 69 -10.27 -15.55 17.69
N GLY A 70 -11.02 -15.38 16.59
CA GLY A 70 -12.48 -15.51 16.53
C GLY A 70 -13.26 -14.23 16.86
N GLU A 71 -12.60 -13.11 17.14
CA GLU A 71 -13.26 -11.83 17.39
C GLU A 71 -13.78 -11.19 16.08
N PRO A 72 -14.95 -10.54 16.11
CA PRO A 72 -15.51 -9.89 14.92
C PRO A 72 -14.70 -8.66 14.52
N THR A 73 -14.46 -8.49 13.23
CA THR A 73 -13.78 -7.30 12.67
C THR A 73 -14.69 -6.08 12.58
N ALA A 74 -15.99 -6.25 12.76
CA ALA A 74 -16.99 -5.19 12.57
C ALA A 74 -16.86 -4.03 13.57
N SER A 75 -16.22 -4.26 14.72
CA SER A 75 -15.92 -3.21 15.72
C SER A 75 -14.66 -2.41 15.39
N GLN A 76 -13.95 -2.74 14.31
CA GLN A 76 -12.69 -2.10 13.95
C GLN A 76 -12.85 -1.20 12.72
N ALA A 77 -12.12 -0.10 12.70
CA ALA A 77 -11.90 0.67 11.48
C ALA A 77 -10.74 0.06 10.69
N PHE A 78 -10.94 -0.17 9.38
CA PHE A 78 -9.92 -0.74 8.49
C PHE A 78 -9.45 0.27 7.45
N TYR A 79 -8.16 0.20 7.15
CA TYR A 79 -7.50 1.01 6.13
C TYR A 79 -6.66 0.12 5.21
N GLN A 80 -6.69 0.42 3.92
CA GLN A 80 -5.88 -0.22 2.91
C GLN A 80 -4.69 0.66 2.55
N PHE A 81 -3.46 0.16 2.72
CA PHE A 81 -2.25 0.88 2.38
C PHE A 81 -1.81 0.63 0.96
N THR A 82 -1.63 1.70 0.18
CA THR A 82 -1.14 1.65 -1.20
C THR A 82 0.02 2.62 -1.38
N VAL A 83 1.06 2.18 -2.08
CA VAL A 83 2.16 3.05 -2.51
C VAL A 83 2.00 3.38 -3.99
N LEU A 84 1.95 4.66 -4.32
CA LEU A 84 1.84 5.19 -5.66
C LEU A 84 3.23 5.61 -6.16
N GLN A 85 3.72 4.97 -7.20
CA GLN A 85 5.03 5.24 -7.78
C GLN A 85 4.93 5.57 -9.26
N MET A 86 5.78 6.50 -9.70
CA MET A 86 5.88 6.94 -11.09
C MET A 86 7.05 6.25 -11.77
N TYR A 87 6.82 5.68 -12.95
CA TYR A 87 7.85 5.01 -13.75
C TYR A 87 7.96 5.66 -15.13
N ASP A 88 9.17 5.91 -15.61
CA ASP A 88 9.39 6.50 -16.94
C ASP A 88 9.04 5.54 -18.10
N ALA A 89 9.04 4.23 -17.84
CA ALA A 89 8.59 3.19 -18.75
C ALA A 89 7.78 2.14 -17.98
N ARG A 90 7.03 1.28 -18.69
CA ARG A 90 6.28 0.20 -18.04
C ARG A 90 7.24 -0.73 -17.27
N PRO A 91 7.12 -0.85 -15.93
CA PRO A 91 8.01 -1.69 -15.15
C PRO A 91 7.75 -3.17 -15.41
N SER A 92 8.78 -3.99 -15.20
CA SER A 92 8.65 -5.45 -15.19
C SER A 92 7.97 -5.93 -13.91
N ALA A 93 7.42 -7.15 -13.93
CA ALA A 93 6.84 -7.76 -12.73
C ALA A 93 7.87 -7.93 -11.59
N GLU A 94 9.14 -8.20 -11.94
CA GLU A 94 10.24 -8.30 -10.97
C GLU A 94 10.54 -6.96 -10.31
N SER A 95 10.57 -5.86 -11.08
CA SER A 95 10.72 -4.50 -10.54
C SER A 95 9.58 -4.15 -9.61
N LEU A 96 8.34 -4.42 -10.01
CA LEU A 96 7.16 -4.15 -9.18
C LEU A 96 7.20 -4.93 -7.86
N ASN A 97 7.66 -6.18 -7.87
CA ASN A 97 7.83 -6.96 -6.64
C ASN A 97 8.93 -6.39 -5.75
N ALA A 98 10.07 -6.02 -6.33
CA ALA A 98 11.17 -5.42 -5.57
C ALA A 98 10.77 -4.07 -4.95
N ASP A 99 10.05 -3.23 -5.71
CA ASP A 99 9.55 -1.94 -5.25
C ASP A 99 8.49 -2.11 -4.14
N ALA A 100 7.55 -3.06 -4.31
CA ALA A 100 6.57 -3.37 -3.29
C ALA A 100 7.24 -3.90 -2.00
N LEU A 101 8.24 -4.77 -2.12
CA LEU A 101 9.02 -5.25 -0.98
C LEU A 101 9.76 -4.11 -0.28
N SER A 102 10.43 -3.23 -1.03
CA SER A 102 11.14 -2.09 -0.45
C SER A 102 10.19 -1.12 0.26
N ALA A 103 8.99 -0.92 -0.28
CA ALA A 103 7.95 -0.10 0.33
C ALA A 103 7.45 -0.73 1.64
N SER A 104 7.16 -2.03 1.64
CA SER A 104 6.72 -2.75 2.82
C SER A 104 7.79 -2.71 3.93
N GLN A 105 9.06 -2.96 3.60
CA GLN A 105 10.19 -2.84 4.54
C GLN A 105 10.35 -1.45 5.15
N SER A 106 9.93 -0.40 4.44
CA SER A 106 9.96 0.98 4.93
C SER A 106 8.74 1.32 5.79
N LEU A 107 7.58 0.70 5.50
CA LEU A 107 6.35 0.86 6.26
C LEU A 107 6.39 0.10 7.59
N GLY A 108 6.98 -1.10 7.63
CA GLY A 108 7.04 -1.95 8.83
C GLY A 108 7.45 -1.20 10.09
N PRO A 109 8.61 -0.52 10.14
CA PRO A 109 9.04 0.23 11.31
C PRO A 109 8.10 1.37 11.73
N LEU A 110 7.36 1.97 10.80
CA LEU A 110 6.38 3.00 11.08
C LEU A 110 5.12 2.39 11.71
N LEU A 111 4.71 1.23 11.21
CA LEU A 111 3.58 0.47 11.72
C LEU A 111 3.89 -0.11 13.12
N ASP A 112 5.10 -0.58 13.34
CA ASP A 112 5.60 -1.00 14.66
C ASP A 112 5.61 0.12 15.70
N ALA A 113 5.68 1.38 15.27
CA ALA A 113 5.65 2.56 16.14
C ALA A 113 4.22 3.02 16.49
N THR A 114 3.19 2.38 15.94
CA THR A 114 1.79 2.68 16.29
C THR A 114 1.44 2.20 17.70
N PRO A 115 0.43 2.81 18.36
CA PRO A 115 0.05 2.44 19.73
C PRO A 115 -0.41 0.99 19.87
N GLU A 116 -0.31 0.47 21.10
CA GLU A 116 -0.88 -0.83 21.44
C GLU A 116 -2.39 -0.86 21.18
N GLY A 117 -2.87 -1.86 20.44
CA GLY A 117 -4.25 -1.98 19.99
C GLY A 117 -4.45 -1.67 18.51
N VAL A 118 -3.48 -1.01 17.86
CA VAL A 118 -3.41 -0.95 16.40
C VAL A 118 -2.84 -2.27 15.88
N GLY A 119 -3.58 -2.90 14.97
CA GLY A 119 -3.12 -4.09 14.25
C GLY A 119 -2.85 -3.77 12.80
N TRP A 120 -1.91 -4.49 12.19
CA TRP A 120 -1.57 -4.31 10.78
C TRP A 120 -1.09 -5.62 10.18
N GLN A 121 -1.14 -5.69 8.85
CA GLN A 121 -0.60 -6.81 8.09
C GLN A 121 -0.10 -6.30 6.74
N LEU A 122 1.21 -6.43 6.50
CA LEU A 122 1.82 -6.22 5.21
C LEU A 122 1.86 -7.52 4.42
N TRP A 123 1.84 -7.41 3.10
CA TRP A 123 1.86 -8.58 2.23
C TRP A 123 3.18 -9.33 2.20
N GLU A 124 4.29 -8.68 2.51
CA GLU A 124 5.58 -9.36 2.69
C GLU A 124 5.56 -10.32 3.90
N ASP A 125 4.70 -10.08 4.89
CA ASP A 125 4.54 -10.93 6.06
C ASP A 125 3.58 -12.11 5.82
N LEU A 126 2.93 -12.15 4.66
CA LEU A 126 2.12 -13.30 4.27
C LEU A 126 3.05 -14.47 3.92
N ARG A 127 2.98 -15.52 4.74
CA ARG A 127 3.75 -16.75 4.53
C ARG A 127 3.21 -17.53 3.33
N GLU A 128 4.09 -18.20 2.60
CA GLU A 128 3.71 -19.19 1.59
C GLU A 128 2.84 -20.29 2.23
N LEU A 129 1.77 -20.68 1.53
CA LEU A 129 0.84 -21.74 1.91
C LEU A 129 1.29 -23.11 1.39
#